data_AF-A0A498STG4-F1
#
_entry.id   AF-A0A498STG4-F1
#
_cell.length_a   1.000
_cell.length_b   1.000
_cell.length_c   1.000
_cell.angle_alpha   90.00
_cell.angle_beta   90.00
_cell.angle_gamma   90.00
#
_symmetry.space_group_name_H-M   'P 1'
#
loop_
_entity.id
_entity.type
_entity.pdbx_description
1 polymer ?
#
loop_
_entity_poly.entity_id
_entity_poly.type
_entity_poly.pdbx_seq_one_letter_code
_entity_poly.pdbx_strand_id
1 'polypeptide(L)'
;MQRMLFKVFAASAIRGLRFFQILRMLRIDRRAGTWKLLGSVIWAHRQELLTTLYIGFLGLIFSSFLVYLCEKSTNEKYSTFADALWWGVITLSTVGYGDKTPETWHGKMIAAFCALLGISFFALPA
;
A
#
# COMPACT_ATOMS: atom_id res chain seq x y z
N MET A 1 -8.04 -40.74 -15.60
CA MET A 1 -8.50 -39.35 -15.82
C MET A 1 -9.50 -38.88 -14.76
N GLN A 2 -10.59 -39.62 -14.48
CA GLN A 2 -11.66 -39.24 -13.54
C GLN A 2 -11.21 -39.04 -12.06
N ARG A 3 -10.21 -39.80 -11.58
CA ARG A 3 -9.62 -39.63 -10.24
C ARG A 3 -8.80 -38.35 -10.05
N MET A 4 -8.26 -37.77 -11.13
CA MET A 4 -7.46 -36.54 -11.07
C MET A 4 -8.36 -35.31 -10.98
N LEU A 5 -9.47 -35.31 -11.73
CA LEU A 5 -10.53 -34.30 -11.67
C LEU A 5 -11.16 -34.23 -10.26
N PHE A 6 -11.43 -35.37 -9.63
CA PHE A 6 -11.93 -35.41 -8.25
C PHE A 6 -10.93 -34.82 -7.24
N LYS A 7 -9.63 -35.10 -7.38
CA LYS A 7 -8.59 -34.53 -6.51
C LYS A 7 -8.46 -33.01 -6.67
N VAL A 8 -8.55 -32.48 -7.90
CA VAL A 8 -8.53 -31.04 -8.17
C VAL A 8 -9.76 -30.35 -7.59
N PHE A 9 -10.95 -30.95 -7.75
CA PHE A 9 -12.19 -30.40 -7.20
C PHE A 9 -12.19 -30.43 -5.66
N ALA A 10 -11.73 -31.54 -5.06
CA ALA A 10 -11.56 -31.66 -3.62
C ALA A 10 -10.52 -30.68 -3.05
N ALA A 11 -9.39 -30.47 -3.73
CA ALA A 11 -8.37 -29.49 -3.32
C ALA A 11 -8.88 -28.04 -3.42
N SER A 12 -9.70 -27.72 -4.43
CA SER A 12 -10.35 -26.42 -4.55
C SER A 12 -11.44 -26.21 -3.49
N ALA A 13 -12.22 -27.24 -3.18
CA ALA A 13 -13.22 -27.21 -2.11
C ALA A 13 -12.59 -27.03 -0.72
N ILE A 14 -11.46 -27.71 -0.43
CA ILE A 14 -10.71 -27.54 0.83
C ILE A 14 -10.11 -26.13 0.94
N ARG A 15 -9.60 -25.56 -0.17
CA ARG A 15 -9.13 -24.16 -0.20
C ARG A 15 -10.27 -23.17 0.06
N GLY A 16 -11.45 -23.40 -0.54
CA GLY A 16 -12.65 -22.62 -0.25
C GLY A 16 -13.10 -22.73 1.20
N LEU A 17 -13.00 -23.92 1.82
CA LEU A 17 -13.36 -24.13 3.23
C LEU A 17 -12.50 -23.30 4.19
N ARG A 18 -11.20 -23.09 3.89
CA ARG A 18 -10.31 -22.21 4.67
C ARG A 18 -10.75 -20.75 4.62
N PHE A 19 -11.24 -20.28 3.48
CA PHE A 19 -11.81 -18.93 3.35
C PHE A 19 -13.06 -18.77 4.25
N PHE A 20 -13.91 -19.79 4.31
CA PHE A 20 -15.07 -19.81 5.23
C PHE A 20 -14.67 -19.84 6.72
N GLN A 21 -13.49 -20.34 7.08
CA GLN A 21 -12.98 -20.29 8.46
C GLN A 21 -12.62 -18.85 8.89
N ILE A 22 -12.06 -18.04 7.99
CA ILE A 22 -11.76 -16.61 8.25
C ILE A 22 -13.07 -15.84 8.45
N LEU A 23 -14.10 -16.13 7.64
CA LEU A 23 -15.43 -15.53 7.79
C LEU A 23 -16.08 -15.86 9.15
N ARG A 24 -15.73 -16.98 9.78
CA ARG A 24 -16.18 -17.31 11.14
C ARG A 24 -15.56 -16.39 12.19
N MET A 25 -14.31 -15.95 12.03
CA MET A 25 -13.69 -14.98 12.94
C MET A 25 -14.36 -13.60 12.83
N LEU A 26 -14.80 -13.21 11.63
CA LEU A 26 -15.58 -11.99 11.40
C LEU A 26 -16.93 -11.97 12.13
N ARG A 27 -17.52 -13.14 12.40
CA ARG A 27 -18.80 -13.29 13.12
C ARG A 27 -18.68 -13.23 14.64
N ILE A 28 -17.46 -13.13 15.20
CA ILE A 28 -17.24 -13.12 16.65
C ILE A 28 -17.56 -11.76 17.29
N ASP A 29 -17.64 -10.68 16.50
CA ASP A 29 -18.00 -9.34 16.98
C ASP A 29 -19.52 -9.16 17.07
N ARG A 30 -20.15 -9.91 18.00
CA ARG A 30 -21.60 -10.00 18.15
C ARG A 30 -22.30 -8.68 18.51
N ARG A 31 -21.54 -7.63 18.88
CA ARG A 31 -22.09 -6.31 19.27
C ARG A 31 -21.72 -5.18 18.31
N ALA A 32 -20.89 -5.42 17.30
CA ALA A 32 -20.35 -4.38 16.41
C ALA A 32 -19.82 -3.14 17.19
N GLY A 33 -19.47 -3.31 18.47
CA GLY A 33 -19.15 -2.20 19.37
C GLY A 33 -17.82 -1.57 19.00
N THR A 34 -16.85 -2.42 18.66
CA THR A 34 -15.54 -2.03 18.13
C THR A 34 -15.70 -1.24 16.83
N TRP A 35 -16.50 -1.73 15.88
CA TRP A 35 -16.77 -1.05 14.62
C TRP A 35 -17.47 0.30 14.79
N LYS A 36 -18.41 0.41 15.74
CA LYS A 36 -19.07 1.67 16.08
C LYS A 36 -18.11 2.67 16.70
N LEU A 37 -17.23 2.22 17.60
CA LEU A 37 -16.23 3.08 18.23
C LEU A 37 -15.19 3.58 17.21
N LEU A 38 -14.65 2.67 16.38
CA LEU A 38 -13.71 3.00 15.31
C LEU A 38 -14.34 3.98 14.32
N GLY A 39 -15.58 3.71 13.90
CA GLY A 39 -16.34 4.62 13.03
C GLY A 39 -16.61 5.98 13.66
N SER A 40 -16.89 6.05 14.96
CA SER A 40 -17.08 7.31 15.69
C SER A 40 -15.81 8.16 15.73
N VAL A 41 -14.65 7.55 15.98
CA VAL A 41 -13.35 8.24 16.01
C VAL A 41 -12.98 8.76 14.62
N ILE A 42 -13.12 7.91 13.60
CA ILE A 42 -12.88 8.31 12.20
C ILE A 42 -13.81 9.47 11.82
N TRP A 43 -15.10 9.41 12.20
CA TRP A 43 -16.03 10.48 11.90
C TRP A 43 -15.67 11.78 12.61
N ALA A 44 -15.24 11.73 13.87
CA ALA A 44 -14.80 12.89 14.63
C ALA A 44 -13.57 13.58 14.00
N HIS A 45 -12.58 12.79 13.58
CA HIS A 45 -11.31 13.28 13.02
C HIS A 45 -11.25 13.26 11.48
N ARG A 46 -12.39 13.10 10.80
CA ARG A 46 -12.45 12.93 9.34
C ARG A 46 -11.76 14.04 8.56
N GLN A 47 -11.81 15.27 9.05
CA GLN A 47 -11.22 16.42 8.37
C GLN A 47 -9.70 16.36 8.41
N GLU A 48 -9.13 16.03 9.57
CA GLU A 48 -7.68 15.84 9.75
C GLU A 48 -7.19 14.66 8.91
N LEU A 49 -7.87 13.50 8.99
CA LEU A 49 -7.54 12.32 8.18
C LEU A 49 -7.58 12.59 6.68
N LEU A 50 -8.62 13.29 6.20
CA LEU A 50 -8.75 13.60 4.78
C LEU A 50 -7.68 14.59 4.33
N THR A 51 -7.34 15.59 5.15
CA THR A 51 -6.29 16.56 4.83
C THR A 51 -4.91 15.89 4.75
N THR A 52 -4.55 15.05 5.72
CA THR A 52 -3.25 14.34 5.71
C THR A 52 -3.17 13.35 4.56
N LEU A 53 -4.26 12.63 4.26
CA LEU A 53 -4.33 11.71 3.13
C LEU A 53 -4.24 12.44 1.78
N TYR A 54 -4.89 13.60 1.65
CA TYR A 54 -4.82 14.42 0.44
C TYR A 54 -3.40 14.96 0.19
N ILE A 55 -2.77 15.54 1.22
CA ILE A 55 -1.40 16.05 1.12
C ILE A 55 -0.40 14.91 0.87
N GLY A 56 -0.56 13.79 1.59
CA GLY A 56 0.26 12.60 1.40
C GLY A 56 0.14 12.03 -0.02
N PHE A 57 -1.09 11.96 -0.55
CA PHE A 57 -1.33 11.49 -1.91
C PHE A 57 -0.71 12.42 -2.96
N LEU A 58 -0.85 13.75 -2.80
CA LEU A 58 -0.17 14.72 -3.68
C LEU A 58 1.35 14.58 -3.61
N GLY A 59 1.92 14.49 -2.40
CA GLY A 59 3.34 14.29 -2.19
C GLY A 59 3.86 13.00 -2.81
N LEU A 60 3.07 11.93 -2.76
CA LEU A 60 3.36 10.65 -3.40
C LEU A 60 3.45 10.78 -4.92
N ILE A 61 2.43 11.35 -5.56
CA ILE A 61 2.41 11.54 -7.01
C ILE A 61 3.58 12.44 -7.45
N PHE A 62 3.83 13.52 -6.71
CA PHE A 62 4.90 14.47 -7.01
C PHE A 62 6.28 13.83 -6.87
N SER A 63 6.54 13.11 -5.77
CA SER A 63 7.79 12.40 -5.52
C SER A 63 8.06 11.33 -6.59
N SER A 64 7.05 10.51 -6.89
CA SER A 64 7.15 9.47 -7.93
C SER A 64 7.42 10.08 -9.30
N PHE A 65 6.84 11.23 -9.63
CA PHE A 65 7.07 11.91 -10.89
C PHE A 65 8.51 12.45 -11.01
N LEU A 66 9.02 13.12 -9.97
CA LEU A 66 10.39 13.66 -10.00
C LEU A 66 11.44 12.55 -10.09
N VAL A 67 11.27 11.47 -9.33
CA VAL A 67 12.19 10.32 -9.37
C VAL A 67 12.10 9.61 -10.72
N TYR A 68 10.89 9.44 -11.28
CA TYR A 68 10.73 8.90 -12.63
C TYR A 68 11.52 9.72 -13.67
N LEU A 69 11.42 11.05 -13.64
CA LEU A 69 12.16 11.90 -14.59
C LEU A 69 13.67 11.74 -14.47
N CYS A 70 14.19 11.58 -13.25
CA CYS A 70 15.62 11.43 -13.01
C CYS A 70 16.14 10.03 -13.37
N GLU A 71 15.33 9.00 -13.15
CA GLU A 71 15.77 7.60 -13.29
C GLU A 71 15.41 6.98 -14.64
N LYS A 72 14.40 7.49 -15.36
CA LYS A 72 13.91 6.88 -16.62
C LYS A 72 15.01 6.68 -17.67
N SER A 73 15.99 7.58 -17.75
CA SER A 73 17.06 7.49 -18.75
C SER A 73 18.20 6.55 -18.37
N THR A 74 18.33 6.21 -17.09
CA THR A 74 19.53 5.54 -16.55
C THR A 74 19.20 4.16 -15.97
N ASN A 75 17.98 3.98 -15.47
CA ASN A 75 17.58 2.79 -14.74
C ASN A 75 16.41 2.10 -15.44
N GLU A 76 16.66 0.91 -15.99
CA GLU A 76 15.64 0.11 -16.68
C GLU A 76 14.47 -0.31 -15.77
N LYS A 77 14.68 -0.31 -14.44
CA LYS A 77 13.62 -0.63 -13.44
C LYS A 77 12.52 0.43 -13.41
N TYR A 78 12.77 1.64 -13.91
CA TYR A 78 11.83 2.75 -13.99
C TYR A 78 11.31 2.93 -15.43
N SER A 79 10.81 1.84 -16.02
CA SER A 79 10.33 1.80 -17.40
C SER A 79 9.05 2.61 -17.61
N THR A 80 8.15 2.59 -16.63
CA THR A 80 6.85 3.27 -16.67
C THR A 80 6.65 4.14 -15.44
N PHE A 81 5.75 5.12 -15.53
CA PHE A 81 5.36 5.92 -14.36
C PHE A 81 4.78 5.04 -13.24
N ALA A 82 4.12 3.93 -13.57
CA ALA A 82 3.60 2.97 -12.59
C ALA A 82 4.71 2.34 -11.74
N ASP A 83 5.92 2.16 -12.30
CA ASP A 83 7.07 1.64 -11.57
C ASP A 83 7.56 2.63 -10.50
N ALA A 84 7.58 3.92 -10.86
CA ALA A 84 7.93 4.98 -9.92
C ALA A 84 6.84 5.21 -8.87
N LEU A 85 5.57 5.01 -9.24
CA LEU A 85 4.44 5.07 -8.32
C LEU A 85 4.53 3.96 -7.26
N TRP A 86 4.82 2.73 -7.70
CA TRP A 86 5.06 1.59 -6.82
C TRP A 86 6.18 1.87 -5.82
N TRP A 87 7.32 2.38 -6.31
CA TRP A 87 8.43 2.80 -5.47
C TRP A 87 8.00 3.86 -4.43
N GLY A 88 7.24 4.87 -4.85
CA GLY A 88 6.74 5.92 -3.98
C GLY A 88 5.83 5.39 -2.87
N VAL A 89 4.88 4.50 -3.21
CA VAL A 89 3.99 3.86 -2.24
C VAL A 89 4.79 3.09 -1.18
N ILE A 90 5.74 2.24 -1.60
CA ILE A 90 6.55 1.43 -0.69
C ILE A 90 7.46 2.28 0.21
N THR A 91 8.01 3.36 -0.35
CA THR A 91 8.95 4.22 0.35
C THR A 91 8.22 5.10 1.37
N LEU A 92 7.12 5.74 0.98
CA LEU A 92 6.34 6.62 1.87
C LEU A 92 5.57 5.85 2.94
N SER A 93 5.19 4.60 2.68
CA SER A 93 4.64 3.69 3.69
C SER A 93 5.71 3.05 4.58
N THR A 94 6.99 3.41 4.42
CA THR A 94 8.13 2.89 5.19
C THR A 94 8.36 1.37 5.07
N VAL A 95 7.79 0.71 4.06
CA VAL A 95 7.95 -0.74 3.82
C VAL A 95 9.34 -1.06 3.28
N GLY A 96 9.79 -0.31 2.26
CA GLY A 96 11.16 -0.38 1.74
C GLY A 96 11.63 -1.76 1.24
N TYR A 97 10.91 -2.43 0.33
CA TYR A 97 11.34 -3.74 -0.22
C TYR A 97 12.72 -3.74 -0.89
N GLY A 98 13.16 -2.60 -1.43
CA GLY A 98 14.45 -2.47 -2.09
C GLY A 98 14.52 -3.04 -3.53
N ASP A 99 13.39 -3.49 -4.08
CA ASP A 99 13.25 -3.97 -5.45
C ASP A 99 13.50 -2.88 -6.50
N LYS A 100 13.02 -1.66 -6.21
CA LYS A 100 13.29 -0.46 -6.99
C LYS A 100 13.91 0.60 -6.09
N THR A 101 15.04 1.14 -6.50
CA THR A 101 15.72 2.24 -5.80
C THR A 101 16.36 3.16 -6.83
N PRO A 102 16.34 4.49 -6.60
CA PRO A 102 17.01 5.42 -7.49
C PRO A 102 18.52 5.19 -7.44
N GLU A 103 19.16 5.12 -8.60
CA GLU A 103 20.58 4.86 -8.74
C GLU A 103 21.35 6.17 -8.95
N THR A 104 20.73 7.15 -9.61
CA THR A 104 21.33 8.45 -9.91
C THR A 104 21.50 9.30 -8.66
N TRP A 105 22.55 10.13 -8.64
CA TRP A 105 22.81 11.05 -7.52
C TRP A 105 21.64 12.02 -7.30
N HIS A 106 21.13 12.63 -8.37
CA HIS A 106 20.00 13.55 -8.32
C HIS A 106 18.71 12.85 -7.86
N GLY A 107 18.43 11.64 -8.37
CA GLY A 107 17.29 10.83 -7.96
C GLY A 107 17.34 10.49 -6.46
N LYS A 108 18.51 10.14 -5.94
CA LYS A 108 18.72 9.87 -4.50
C LYS A 108 18.49 11.12 -3.63
N MET A 109 18.99 12.28 -4.05
CA MET A 109 18.77 13.54 -3.30
C MET A 109 17.28 13.90 -3.23
N ILE A 110 16.58 13.84 -4.37
CA ILE A 110 15.15 14.12 -4.44
C ILE A 110 14.37 13.10 -3.62
N ALA A 111 14.67 11.80 -3.79
CA ALA A 111 14.03 10.74 -3.04
C ALA A 111 14.19 10.89 -1.53
N ALA A 112 15.39 11.23 -1.05
CA ALA A 112 15.65 11.45 0.37
C ALA A 112 14.83 12.62 0.93
N PHE A 113 14.80 13.75 0.22
CA PHE A 113 14.03 14.92 0.64
C PHE A 113 12.52 14.64 0.64
N CYS A 114 12.00 14.03 -0.42
CA CYS A 114 10.60 13.66 -0.54
C CYS A 114 10.19 12.58 0.48
N ALA A 115 11.07 11.63 0.81
CA ALA A 115 10.81 10.62 1.82
C ALA A 115 10.67 11.24 3.21
N LEU A 116 11.59 12.15 3.61
CA LEU A 116 11.51 12.83 4.90
C LEU A 116 10.20 13.60 5.08
N LEU A 117 9.78 14.34 4.05
CA LEU A 117 8.52 15.08 4.08
C LEU A 117 7.31 14.13 4.03
N GLY A 118 7.30 13.18 3.11
CA GLY A 118 6.14 12.32 2.86
C GLY A 118 5.87 11.32 3.99
N ILE A 119 6.90 10.74 4.61
CA ILE A 119 6.74 9.84 5.76
C ILE A 119 6.07 10.58 6.92
N SER A 120 6.43 11.85 7.14
CA SER A 120 5.82 12.67 8.19
C SER A 120 4.30 12.80 8.02
N PHE A 121 3.81 12.97 6.79
CA PHE A 121 2.38 13.07 6.52
C PHE A 121 1.64 11.73 6.57
N PHE A 122 2.29 10.64 6.16
CA PHE A 122 1.73 9.28 6.23
C PHE A 122 1.66 8.74 7.67
N ALA A 123 2.48 9.27 8.58
CA ALA A 123 2.46 8.91 9.99
C ALA A 123 1.38 9.63 10.83
N LEU A 124 0.86 10.78 10.36
CA LEU A 124 -0.14 11.57 11.11
C LEU A 124 -1.50 10.88 11.38
N PRO A 125 -2.02 10.02 10.48
CA PRO A 125 -3.29 9.32 10.73
C PRO A 125 -3.21 8.15 11.74
N ALA A 126 -2.00 7.75 12.15
CA ALA A 126 -1.77 6.63 13.06
C ALA A 126 -1.95 7.05 14.52
#